data_AF-T5KYB8-F1
#
_entry.id   AF-T5KYB8-F1
#
_cell.length_a   1.000
_cell.length_b   1.000
_cell.length_c   1.000
_cell.angle_alpha   90.00
_cell.angle_beta   90.00
_cell.angle_gamma   90.00
#
_symmetry.space_group_name_H-M   'P 1'
#
loop_
_entity.id
_entity.type
_entity.pdbx_description
1 polymer ?
#
loop_
_entity_poly.entity_id
_entity_poly.type
_entity_poly.pdbx_seq_one_letter_code
_entity_poly.pdbx_strand_id
1 'polypeptide(L)'
;MLKALTAQGFTREELSNAGLVSTGQRGVYDRFRGRLVWPIRDVSGQTIGFGARKLFDDDQGPKYLNTPETPIYKKAQVLYGLDLAKRDIARGDPRRVVVVEGYTDVMACHLAGLTTAIATCGTAFGTDHIKVLRRVMGDDNASGEVVFTFDGDEAGQKAALRAFTEDDRFNAQTFVAVAPDGLDPCDLRLQRGDAAVRGLMDAKQPMFEFAIDRKLSGFDLSTVEGRVGALRAAAPIVAEIRDQLLRPGYERVLARRLGMDPTEVRSEVERAARGGPAPHQVRREAPQIDSVTGAPLVAPVTLATLPRSPDVAVERDALMGALQYGHQVDQALLNRALEAPFRTPALDAVREAVAAAPDRSRAGWVTEAVNGVREPYRSLAGELLMTPFPERTEERAVATVADLARRLVLRQLEHEKQELLGAVQRVPADSDGGRALRMRLRDIDAERQRFAES
;
A
#
# COMPACT_ATOMS: atom_id res chain seq x y z
N MET A 1 -7.93 30.95 -13.84
CA MET A 1 -8.84 31.03 -12.69
C MET A 1 -8.57 32.24 -11.82
N LEU A 2 -7.36 32.43 -11.27
CA LEU A 2 -6.96 33.54 -10.40
C LEU A 2 -7.38 34.91 -10.95
N LYS A 3 -7.01 35.23 -12.20
CA LYS A 3 -7.40 36.51 -12.83
C LYS A 3 -8.92 36.71 -12.89
N ALA A 4 -9.67 35.65 -13.19
CA ALA A 4 -11.11 35.72 -13.34
C ALA A 4 -11.82 35.94 -11.99
N LEU A 5 -11.39 35.26 -10.93
CA LEU A 5 -11.99 35.39 -9.60
C LEU A 5 -11.60 36.71 -8.92
N THR A 6 -10.34 37.15 -9.08
CA THR A 6 -9.95 38.48 -8.58
C THR A 6 -10.69 39.61 -9.29
N ALA A 7 -11.00 39.47 -10.59
CA ALA A 7 -11.84 40.44 -11.30
C ALA A 7 -13.29 40.49 -10.77
N GLN A 8 -13.75 39.43 -10.09
CA GLN A 8 -15.06 39.38 -9.42
C GLN A 8 -15.00 39.84 -7.96
N GLY A 9 -13.86 40.34 -7.48
CA GLY A 9 -13.69 40.90 -6.13
C GLY A 9 -13.11 39.93 -5.09
N PHE A 10 -12.84 38.68 -5.44
CA PHE A 10 -12.22 37.73 -4.49
C PHE A 10 -10.74 38.07 -4.27
N THR A 11 -10.37 38.18 -2.99
CA THR A 11 -8.99 38.44 -2.58
C THR A 11 -8.12 37.20 -2.80
N ARG A 12 -6.81 37.41 -2.98
CA ARG A 12 -5.86 36.29 -3.11
C ARG A 12 -5.81 35.42 -1.85
N GLU A 13 -6.04 36.01 -0.69
CA GLU A 13 -6.10 35.31 0.59
C GLU A 13 -7.29 34.37 0.64
N GLU A 14 -8.49 34.82 0.26
CA GLU A 14 -9.68 33.95 0.15
C GLU A 14 -9.44 32.80 -0.82
N LEU A 15 -8.84 33.07 -1.99
CA LEU A 15 -8.52 32.03 -2.97
C LEU A 15 -7.49 31.02 -2.45
N SER A 16 -6.52 31.47 -1.64
CA SER A 16 -5.53 30.61 -1.00
C SER A 16 -6.18 29.76 0.09
N ASN A 17 -7.03 30.35 0.92
CA ASN A 17 -7.77 29.67 1.99
C ASN A 17 -8.78 28.65 1.44
N ALA A 18 -9.36 28.93 0.27
CA ALA A 18 -10.20 27.98 -0.48
C ALA A 18 -9.39 26.88 -1.21
N GLY A 19 -8.06 26.97 -1.21
CA GLY A 19 -7.18 26.00 -1.85
C GLY A 19 -7.21 26.02 -3.38
N LEU A 20 -7.67 27.13 -3.99
CA LEU A 20 -7.78 27.29 -5.44
C LEU A 20 -6.48 27.74 -6.10
N VAL A 21 -5.62 28.40 -5.33
CA VAL A 21 -4.31 28.88 -5.80
C VAL A 21 -3.17 28.25 -5.00
N SER A 22 -1.96 28.37 -5.52
CA SER A 22 -0.73 27.93 -4.85
C SER A 22 0.33 29.01 -4.98
N THR A 23 1.26 29.04 -4.03
CA THR A 23 2.34 30.03 -3.99
C THR A 23 3.63 29.40 -4.47
N GLY A 24 4.38 30.09 -5.33
CA GLY A 24 5.70 29.68 -5.79
C GLY A 24 6.66 30.86 -5.82
N GLN A 25 7.89 30.62 -6.28
CA GLN A 25 8.95 31.63 -6.32
C GLN A 25 8.57 32.90 -7.11
N ARG A 26 7.74 32.75 -8.16
CA ARG A 26 7.29 33.86 -9.02
C ARG A 26 5.93 34.45 -8.59
N GLY A 27 5.40 34.05 -7.43
CA GLY A 27 4.12 34.51 -6.89
C GLY A 27 3.02 33.46 -6.89
N VAL A 28 1.77 33.94 -6.80
CA VAL A 28 0.56 33.11 -6.71
C VAL A 28 0.09 32.68 -8.09
N TYR A 29 -0.26 31.41 -8.25
CA TYR A 29 -0.72 30.83 -9.51
C TYR A 29 -1.86 29.83 -9.31
N ASP A 30 -2.57 29.49 -10.39
CA ASP A 30 -3.67 28.53 -10.37
C ASP A 30 -3.19 27.14 -9.93
N ARG A 31 -3.85 26.54 -8.94
CA ARG A 31 -3.49 25.20 -8.47
C ARG A 31 -3.77 24.13 -9.52
N PHE A 32 -4.95 24.20 -10.15
CA PHE A 32 -5.42 23.22 -11.14
C PHE A 32 -5.17 23.75 -12.56
N ARG A 33 -4.13 23.25 -13.22
CA ARG A 33 -3.70 23.70 -14.56
C ARG A 33 -3.54 22.50 -15.49
N GLY A 34 -4.04 22.58 -16.72
CA GLY A 34 -3.88 21.51 -17.71
C GLY A 34 -4.46 20.16 -17.29
N ARG A 35 -5.50 20.15 -16.44
CA ARG A 35 -6.06 18.95 -15.81
C ARG A 35 -7.56 18.87 -16.05
N LEU A 36 -8.08 17.65 -16.13
CA LEU A 36 -9.51 17.38 -16.02
C LEU A 36 -9.91 17.54 -14.55
N VAL A 37 -11.00 18.27 -14.29
CA VAL A 37 -11.40 18.65 -12.93
C VAL A 37 -12.81 18.16 -12.62
N TRP A 38 -12.98 17.53 -11.45
CA TRP A 38 -14.28 17.18 -10.86
C TRP A 38 -14.55 18.06 -9.65
N PRO A 39 -15.73 18.69 -9.55
CA PRO A 39 -16.14 19.38 -8.33
C PRO A 39 -16.44 18.35 -7.24
N ILE A 40 -15.89 18.59 -6.05
CA ILE A 40 -16.18 17.80 -4.86
C ILE A 40 -17.18 18.60 -4.02
N ARG A 41 -18.30 17.96 -3.70
CA ARG A 41 -19.44 18.58 -3.03
C ARG A 41 -19.63 18.03 -1.63
N ASP A 42 -20.16 18.86 -0.74
CA ASP A 42 -20.66 18.41 0.55
C ASP A 42 -22.02 17.69 0.41
N VAL A 43 -22.55 17.18 1.52
CA VAL A 43 -23.86 16.50 1.52
C VAL A 43 -25.02 17.41 1.11
N SER A 44 -24.87 18.74 1.18
CA SER A 44 -25.88 19.70 0.74
C SER A 44 -25.83 19.98 -0.77
N GLY A 45 -24.74 19.58 -1.44
CA GLY A 45 -24.47 19.79 -2.87
C GLY A 45 -23.60 21.01 -3.16
N GLN A 46 -23.14 21.73 -2.13
CA GLN A 46 -22.24 22.89 -2.28
C GLN A 46 -20.83 22.42 -2.65
N THR A 47 -20.19 23.09 -3.60
CA THR A 47 -18.82 22.74 -4.00
C THR A 47 -17.83 23.25 -2.94
N ILE A 48 -17.10 22.33 -2.33
CA ILE A 48 -16.15 22.61 -1.24
C ILE A 48 -14.70 22.40 -1.66
N GLY A 49 -14.47 21.75 -2.79
CA GLY A 49 -13.14 21.49 -3.33
C GLY A 49 -13.20 20.85 -4.71
N PHE A 50 -12.05 20.41 -5.19
CA PHE A 50 -11.88 19.84 -6.51
C PHE A 50 -10.88 18.68 -6.48
N GLY A 51 -11.17 17.64 -7.26
CA GLY A 51 -10.20 16.62 -7.65
C GLY A 51 -9.80 16.84 -9.09
N ALA A 52 -8.52 16.68 -9.41
CA ALA A 52 -8.00 16.99 -10.74
C ALA A 52 -7.03 15.93 -11.25
N ARG A 53 -7.28 15.38 -12.43
CA ARG A 53 -6.45 14.35 -13.06
C ARG A 53 -5.52 14.95 -14.10
N LYS A 54 -4.26 14.53 -14.08
CA LYS A 54 -3.23 14.85 -15.08
C LYS A 54 -3.70 14.40 -16.48
N LEU A 55 -3.51 15.27 -17.48
CA LEU A 55 -3.82 14.99 -18.89
C LEU A 55 -2.58 14.96 -19.78
N PHE A 56 -1.63 15.85 -19.53
CA PHE A 56 -0.44 16.06 -20.36
C PHE A 56 0.81 15.57 -19.63
N ASP A 57 1.76 14.95 -20.35
CA ASP A 57 2.95 14.33 -19.75
C ASP A 57 3.93 15.34 -19.12
N ASP A 58 3.95 16.57 -19.63
CA ASP A 58 4.80 17.67 -19.18
C ASP A 58 4.44 18.19 -17.77
N ASP A 59 3.23 17.92 -17.28
CA ASP A 59 2.81 18.22 -15.92
C ASP A 59 3.53 17.31 -14.90
N GLN A 60 4.53 17.84 -14.20
CA GLN A 60 5.32 17.09 -13.21
C GLN A 60 4.57 16.77 -11.90
N GLY A 61 3.30 17.13 -11.78
CA GLY A 61 2.47 16.85 -10.61
C GLY A 61 1.92 15.41 -10.55
N PRO A 62 1.28 15.03 -9.43
CA PRO A 62 0.75 13.67 -9.22
C PRO A 62 -0.35 13.32 -10.23
N LYS A 63 -0.62 12.01 -10.41
CA LYS A 63 -1.71 11.51 -11.29
C LYS A 63 -3.06 12.16 -10.94
N TYR A 64 -3.37 12.24 -9.64
CA TYR A 64 -4.51 12.97 -9.10
C TYR A 64 -4.05 14.03 -8.10
N LEU A 65 -4.62 15.22 -8.20
CA LEU A 65 -4.37 16.37 -7.33
C LEU A 65 -5.68 16.85 -6.74
N ASN A 66 -5.79 16.88 -5.42
CA ASN A 66 -6.98 17.38 -4.73
C ASN A 66 -6.74 18.75 -4.10
N THR A 67 -7.83 19.45 -3.81
CA THR A 67 -7.82 20.61 -2.89
C THR A 67 -7.10 20.20 -1.59
N PRO A 68 -6.19 21.04 -1.06
CA PRO A 68 -5.57 20.79 0.24
C PRO A 68 -6.61 20.88 1.37
N GLU A 69 -6.21 20.63 2.61
CA GLU A 69 -7.07 20.92 3.75
C GLU A 69 -7.46 22.41 3.78
N THR A 70 -8.75 22.70 3.90
CA THR A 70 -9.28 24.07 4.03
C THR A 70 -10.28 24.11 5.19
N PRO A 71 -10.85 25.29 5.53
CA PRO A 71 -11.94 25.36 6.50
C PRO A 71 -13.19 24.55 6.08
N ILE A 72 -13.43 24.38 4.78
CA ILE A 72 -14.62 23.71 4.24
C ILE A 72 -14.33 22.34 3.59
N TYR A 73 -13.06 22.00 3.38
CA TYR A 73 -12.63 20.74 2.78
C TYR A 73 -11.75 19.97 3.77
N LYS A 74 -12.29 18.85 4.27
CA LYS A 74 -11.60 17.92 5.17
C LYS A 74 -11.50 16.55 4.51
N LYS A 75 -10.31 16.17 4.05
CA LYS A 75 -10.12 14.95 3.24
C LYS A 75 -10.59 13.68 3.95
N ALA A 76 -10.50 13.64 5.29
CA ALA A 76 -10.94 12.52 6.12
C ALA A 76 -12.47 12.39 6.27
N GLN A 77 -13.25 13.37 5.80
CA GLN A 77 -14.71 13.40 5.92
C GLN A 77 -15.43 13.47 4.56
N VAL A 78 -14.71 13.87 3.51
CA VAL A 78 -15.31 14.16 2.21
C VAL A 78 -15.39 12.90 1.35
N LEU A 79 -16.60 12.60 0.88
CA LEU A 79 -16.92 11.46 0.02
C LEU A 79 -17.49 11.97 -1.30
N TYR A 80 -16.78 11.71 -2.39
CA TYR A 80 -17.21 12.09 -3.73
C TYR A 80 -18.47 11.30 -4.14
N GLY A 81 -19.45 11.98 -4.73
CA GLY A 81 -20.73 11.39 -5.16
C GLY A 81 -21.77 11.26 -4.05
N LEU A 82 -21.44 11.59 -2.80
CA LEU A 82 -22.39 11.47 -1.68
C LEU A 82 -23.61 12.39 -1.85
N ASP A 83 -23.42 13.57 -2.44
CA ASP A 83 -24.49 14.51 -2.76
C ASP A 83 -25.54 13.91 -3.69
N LEU A 84 -25.10 13.09 -4.64
CA LEU A 84 -25.95 12.34 -5.57
C LEU A 84 -26.56 11.11 -4.90
N ALA A 85 -25.75 10.38 -4.12
CA ALA A 85 -26.10 9.09 -3.56
C ALA A 85 -27.02 9.17 -2.34
N LYS A 86 -26.96 10.25 -1.54
CA LYS A 86 -27.62 10.34 -0.22
C LYS A 86 -29.10 9.96 -0.23
N ARG A 87 -29.83 10.36 -1.28
CA ARG A 87 -31.28 10.16 -1.36
C ARG A 87 -31.59 8.68 -1.60
N ASP A 88 -30.83 8.06 -2.49
CA ASP A 88 -31.06 6.67 -2.88
C ASP A 88 -30.53 5.73 -1.78
N ILE A 89 -29.45 6.10 -1.08
CA ILE A 89 -28.99 5.42 0.15
C ILE A 89 -30.10 5.44 1.21
N ALA A 90 -30.66 6.62 1.51
CA ALA A 90 -31.66 6.78 2.57
C ALA A 90 -33.01 6.08 2.28
N ARG A 91 -33.37 5.95 0.99
CA ARG A 91 -34.62 5.30 0.53
C ARG A 91 -34.48 3.80 0.32
N GLY A 92 -33.25 3.27 0.24
CA GLY A 92 -33.01 1.86 0.00
C GLY A 92 -33.49 0.98 1.15
N ASP A 93 -33.98 -0.21 0.81
CA ASP A 93 -34.29 -1.29 1.76
C ASP A 93 -33.76 -2.63 1.20
N PRO A 94 -32.61 -3.15 1.68
CA PRO A 94 -31.76 -2.55 2.71
C PRO A 94 -31.07 -1.27 2.23
N ARG A 95 -30.70 -0.39 3.18
CA ARG A 95 -29.90 0.81 2.88
C ARG A 95 -28.52 0.38 2.42
N ARG A 96 -28.17 0.64 1.16
CA ARG A 96 -26.89 0.21 0.57
C ARG A 96 -26.00 1.40 0.24
N VAL A 97 -24.72 1.30 0.57
CA VAL A 97 -23.66 2.19 0.09
C VAL A 97 -22.64 1.37 -0.69
N VAL A 98 -22.22 1.83 -1.85
CA VAL A 98 -21.12 1.21 -2.63
C VAL A 98 -19.90 2.13 -2.55
N VAL A 99 -18.80 1.64 -1.98
CA VAL A 99 -17.55 2.39 -1.87
C VAL A 99 -16.59 1.91 -2.95
N VAL A 100 -16.18 2.83 -3.82
CA VAL A 100 -15.29 2.59 -4.96
C VAL A 100 -14.01 3.43 -4.83
N GLU A 101 -12.98 3.14 -5.62
CA GLU A 101 -11.65 3.76 -5.51
C GLU A 101 -11.62 5.21 -6.02
N GLY A 102 -12.17 5.47 -7.21
CA GLY A 102 -11.95 6.70 -7.94
C GLY A 102 -13.20 7.48 -8.37
N TYR A 103 -12.97 8.71 -8.84
CA TYR A 103 -14.00 9.58 -9.40
C TYR A 103 -14.72 8.93 -10.59
N THR A 104 -13.97 8.28 -11.48
CA THR A 104 -14.50 7.62 -12.68
C THR A 104 -15.34 6.40 -12.34
N ASP A 105 -15.00 5.68 -11.29
CA ASP A 105 -15.75 4.51 -10.83
C ASP A 105 -17.11 4.92 -10.29
N VAL A 106 -17.17 6.02 -9.51
CA VAL A 106 -18.44 6.59 -9.07
C VAL A 106 -19.30 6.96 -10.28
N MET A 107 -18.73 7.65 -11.26
CA MET A 107 -19.45 7.99 -12.49
C MET A 107 -19.96 6.75 -13.23
N ALA A 108 -19.11 5.74 -13.40
CA ALA A 108 -19.46 4.50 -14.08
C ALA A 108 -20.58 3.73 -13.37
N CYS A 109 -20.50 3.63 -12.04
CA CYS A 109 -21.54 3.04 -11.20
C CYS A 109 -22.87 3.79 -11.31
N HIS A 110 -22.87 5.12 -11.14
CA HIS A 110 -24.08 5.94 -11.23
C HIS A 110 -24.73 5.83 -12.61
N LEU A 111 -23.94 5.93 -13.68
CA LEU A 111 -24.42 5.76 -15.05
C LEU A 111 -24.94 4.33 -15.31
N ALA A 112 -24.45 3.32 -14.58
CA ALA A 112 -24.92 1.94 -14.68
C ALA A 112 -26.13 1.66 -13.76
N GLY A 113 -26.65 2.67 -13.06
CA GLY A 113 -27.79 2.54 -12.15
C GLY A 113 -27.43 2.12 -10.72
N LEU A 114 -26.15 1.97 -10.37
CA LEU A 114 -25.69 1.87 -8.99
C LEU A 114 -25.50 3.27 -8.39
N THR A 115 -26.62 3.96 -8.15
CA THR A 115 -26.66 5.37 -7.71
C THR A 115 -26.25 5.59 -6.25
N THR A 116 -25.92 4.53 -5.52
CA THR A 116 -25.41 4.60 -4.15
C THR A 116 -23.89 4.56 -4.05
N ALA A 117 -23.20 4.66 -5.19
CA ALA A 117 -21.75 4.64 -5.27
C ALA A 117 -21.11 5.97 -4.84
N ILE A 118 -20.02 5.86 -4.07
CA ILE A 118 -19.22 6.97 -3.56
C ILE A 118 -17.74 6.59 -3.53
N ALA A 119 -16.84 7.57 -3.47
CA ALA A 119 -15.40 7.35 -3.34
C ALA A 119 -14.74 8.28 -2.33
N THR A 120 -13.63 7.84 -1.75
CA THR A 120 -12.76 8.75 -0.97
C THR A 120 -11.97 9.66 -1.91
N CYS A 121 -11.58 10.85 -1.42
CA CYS A 121 -10.84 11.81 -2.23
C CYS A 121 -9.32 11.66 -2.02
N GLY A 122 -8.75 10.56 -2.51
CA GLY A 122 -7.29 10.30 -2.50
C GLY A 122 -6.73 9.93 -1.12
N THR A 123 -7.54 9.35 -0.25
CA THR A 123 -7.17 8.87 1.09
C THR A 123 -7.78 7.49 1.32
N ALA A 124 -7.22 6.71 2.25
CA ALA A 124 -7.87 5.49 2.71
C ALA A 124 -9.23 5.81 3.35
N PHE A 125 -10.19 4.89 3.19
CA PHE A 125 -11.46 4.93 3.89
C PHE A 125 -11.22 4.74 5.40
N GLY A 126 -11.99 5.43 6.24
CA GLY A 126 -11.64 5.62 7.65
C GLY A 126 -12.84 5.94 8.53
N THR A 127 -12.63 6.02 9.85
CA THR A 127 -13.70 6.18 10.85
C THR A 127 -14.50 7.47 10.67
N ASP A 128 -13.87 8.57 10.28
CA ASP A 128 -14.58 9.83 10.01
C ASP A 128 -15.50 9.76 8.78
N HIS A 129 -15.16 8.94 7.78
CA HIS A 129 -16.07 8.64 6.67
C HIS A 129 -17.27 7.81 7.13
N ILE A 130 -17.06 6.84 8.03
CA ILE A 130 -18.14 6.03 8.62
C ILE A 130 -19.13 6.92 9.38
N LYS A 131 -18.65 7.89 10.16
CA LYS A 131 -19.51 8.86 10.86
C LYS A 131 -20.38 9.65 9.89
N VAL A 132 -19.84 10.04 8.73
CA VAL A 132 -20.59 10.73 7.67
C VAL A 132 -21.64 9.80 7.07
N LEU A 133 -21.26 8.57 6.71
CA LEU A 133 -22.19 7.57 6.16
C LEU A 133 -23.33 7.24 7.11
N ARG A 134 -23.02 7.07 8.40
CA ARG A 134 -24.01 6.78 9.43
C ARG A 134 -25.11 7.85 9.49
N ARG A 135 -24.75 9.13 9.39
CA ARG A 135 -25.73 10.24 9.35
C ARG A 135 -26.66 10.15 8.14
N VAL A 136 -26.18 9.61 7.02
CA VAL A 136 -26.96 9.45 5.78
C VAL A 136 -27.80 8.18 5.83
N MET A 137 -27.24 7.09 6.37
CA MET A 137 -27.93 5.81 6.51
C MET A 137 -28.93 5.80 7.68
N GLY A 138 -28.89 6.75 8.60
CA GLY A 138 -29.77 6.80 9.77
C GLY A 138 -29.29 5.87 10.91
N ASP A 139 -29.71 6.21 12.13
CA ASP A 139 -29.33 5.50 13.37
C ASP A 139 -30.26 4.33 13.73
N ASP A 140 -31.35 4.16 12.98
CA ASP A 140 -32.32 3.10 13.24
C ASP A 140 -31.68 1.74 12.95
N ASN A 141 -32.02 0.71 13.74
CA ASN A 141 -31.59 -0.69 13.63
C ASN A 141 -31.94 -1.40 12.29
N ALA A 142 -32.26 -0.65 11.24
CA ALA A 142 -32.43 -1.15 9.89
C ALA A 142 -31.09 -1.66 9.36
N SER A 143 -31.09 -2.89 8.87
CA SER A 143 -29.96 -3.58 8.26
C SER A 143 -29.43 -2.80 7.07
N GLY A 144 -28.43 -1.96 7.31
CA GLY A 144 -27.65 -1.31 6.27
C GLY A 144 -26.57 -2.25 5.74
N GLU A 145 -26.09 -1.99 4.54
CA GLU A 145 -24.92 -2.65 3.99
C GLU A 145 -23.97 -1.69 3.30
N VAL A 146 -22.67 -1.91 3.51
CA VAL A 146 -21.60 -1.19 2.83
C VAL A 146 -20.81 -2.18 2.00
N VAL A 147 -20.79 -1.99 0.68
CA VAL A 147 -20.13 -2.86 -0.27
C VAL A 147 -18.89 -2.15 -0.82
N PHE A 148 -17.71 -2.74 -0.65
CA PHE A 148 -16.48 -2.21 -1.20
C PHE A 148 -16.12 -2.87 -2.52
N THR A 149 -15.79 -2.07 -3.53
CA THR A 149 -15.26 -2.53 -4.81
C THR A 149 -13.82 -2.02 -4.95
N PHE A 150 -12.89 -2.70 -4.26
CA PHE A 150 -11.47 -2.36 -4.31
C PHE A 150 -10.79 -3.06 -5.49
N ASP A 151 -9.67 -2.50 -5.95
CA ASP A 151 -8.78 -3.10 -6.97
C ASP A 151 -7.96 -4.29 -6.42
N GLY A 152 -8.44 -4.93 -5.35
CA GLY A 152 -7.78 -6.06 -4.70
C GLY A 152 -6.55 -5.68 -3.86
N ASP A 153 -6.33 -4.39 -3.56
CA ASP A 153 -5.19 -3.96 -2.74
C ASP A 153 -5.39 -4.30 -1.24
N GLU A 154 -4.32 -4.77 -0.57
CA GLU A 154 -4.40 -5.23 0.82
C GLU A 154 -4.54 -4.06 1.80
N ALA A 155 -4.05 -2.88 1.41
CA ALA A 155 -4.01 -1.69 2.25
C ALA A 155 -5.40 -1.06 2.44
N GLY A 156 -6.17 -0.89 1.35
CA GLY A 156 -7.52 -0.36 1.37
C GLY A 156 -8.49 -1.27 2.13
N GLN A 157 -8.38 -2.59 1.91
CA GLN A 157 -9.16 -3.60 2.65
C GLN A 157 -8.88 -3.55 4.15
N LYS A 158 -7.61 -3.51 4.55
CA LYS A 158 -7.22 -3.43 5.97
C LYS A 158 -7.69 -2.13 6.62
N ALA A 159 -7.57 -1.01 5.91
CA ALA A 159 -8.03 0.28 6.41
C ALA A 159 -9.55 0.31 6.60
N ALA A 160 -10.31 -0.23 5.63
CA ALA A 160 -11.75 -0.36 5.74
C ALA A 160 -12.15 -1.28 6.89
N LEU A 161 -11.57 -2.48 6.97
CA LEU A 161 -11.83 -3.44 8.06
C LEU A 161 -11.63 -2.79 9.42
N ARG A 162 -10.48 -2.14 9.61
CA ARG A 162 -10.14 -1.43 10.83
C ARG A 162 -11.16 -0.35 11.16
N ALA A 163 -11.55 0.46 10.17
CA ALA A 163 -12.52 1.53 10.37
C ALA A 163 -13.87 0.99 10.88
N PHE A 164 -14.36 -0.14 10.35
CA PHE A 164 -15.60 -0.77 10.82
C PHE A 164 -15.46 -1.43 12.19
N THR A 165 -14.30 -2.02 12.49
CA THR A 165 -14.06 -2.60 13.82
C THR A 165 -13.93 -1.56 14.93
N GLU A 166 -13.58 -0.31 14.60
CA GLU A 166 -13.39 0.76 15.58
C GLU A 166 -14.72 1.43 15.98
N ASP A 167 -15.74 1.42 15.12
CA ASP A 167 -17.04 2.07 15.35
C ASP A 167 -18.12 1.05 15.78
N ASP A 168 -18.18 0.77 17.10
CA ASP A 168 -19.16 -0.15 17.72
C ASP A 168 -20.63 0.25 17.47
N ARG A 169 -20.88 1.44 16.95
CA ARG A 169 -22.23 1.98 16.74
C ARG A 169 -22.67 1.93 15.28
N PHE A 170 -21.82 1.45 14.37
CA PHE A 170 -22.18 1.31 12.96
C PHE A 170 -22.81 -0.06 12.69
N ASN A 171 -24.14 -0.13 12.77
CA ASN A 171 -24.92 -1.35 12.60
C ASN A 171 -25.20 -1.67 11.11
N ALA A 172 -24.14 -1.76 10.30
CA ALA A 172 -24.26 -2.16 8.90
C ALA A 172 -23.35 -3.36 8.59
N GLN A 173 -23.82 -4.22 7.71
CA GLN A 173 -23.06 -5.36 7.22
C GLN A 173 -22.04 -4.89 6.18
N THR A 174 -20.78 -5.28 6.35
CA THR A 174 -19.71 -4.90 5.43
C THR A 174 -19.40 -6.05 4.47
N PHE A 175 -19.42 -5.75 3.18
CA PHE A 175 -19.14 -6.69 2.10
C PHE A 175 -18.01 -6.18 1.20
N VAL A 176 -17.42 -7.10 0.45
CA VAL A 176 -16.50 -6.83 -0.65
C VAL A 176 -17.06 -7.46 -1.91
N ALA A 177 -16.98 -6.75 -3.03
CA ALA A 177 -17.28 -7.27 -4.34
C ALA A 177 -16.11 -6.99 -5.28
N VAL A 178 -15.47 -8.06 -5.76
CA VAL A 178 -14.30 -8.00 -6.64
C VAL A 178 -14.70 -8.54 -8.01
N ALA A 179 -14.36 -7.81 -9.07
CA ALA A 179 -14.59 -8.30 -10.43
C ALA A 179 -13.67 -9.51 -10.72
N PRO A 180 -14.11 -10.52 -11.48
CA PRO A 180 -13.34 -11.75 -11.73
C PRO A 180 -11.91 -11.54 -12.27
N ASP A 181 -11.68 -10.44 -12.99
CA ASP A 181 -10.38 -10.12 -13.63
C ASP A 181 -9.67 -8.94 -12.93
N GLY A 182 -10.13 -8.55 -11.73
CA GLY A 182 -9.59 -7.40 -11.00
C GLY A 182 -9.88 -6.05 -11.64
N LEU A 183 -10.86 -5.97 -12.55
CA LEU A 183 -11.28 -4.73 -13.19
C LEU A 183 -11.99 -3.80 -12.19
N ASP A 184 -11.66 -2.51 -12.26
CA ASP A 184 -12.41 -1.46 -11.57
C ASP A 184 -13.82 -1.29 -12.21
N PRO A 185 -14.78 -0.62 -11.53
CA PRO A 185 -16.11 -0.41 -12.09
C PRO A 185 -16.12 0.34 -13.44
N CYS A 186 -15.16 1.23 -13.68
CA CYS A 186 -15.05 1.97 -14.92
C CYS A 186 -14.64 1.07 -16.10
N ASP A 187 -13.56 0.31 -15.94
CA ASP A 187 -13.06 -0.66 -16.91
C ASP A 187 -14.06 -1.80 -17.12
N LEU A 188 -14.69 -2.29 -16.05
CA LEU A 188 -15.74 -3.31 -16.15
C LEU A 188 -16.92 -2.82 -16.99
N ARG A 189 -17.35 -1.56 -16.79
CA ARG A 189 -18.41 -0.94 -17.59
C ARG A 189 -18.01 -0.83 -19.06
N LEU A 190 -16.78 -0.38 -19.34
CA LEU A 190 -16.29 -0.22 -20.70
C LEU A 190 -16.20 -1.57 -21.45
N GLN A 191 -15.77 -2.62 -20.75
CA GLN A 191 -15.55 -3.93 -21.36
C GLN A 191 -16.83 -4.78 -21.43
N ARG A 192 -17.70 -4.71 -20.42
CA ARG A 192 -18.83 -5.65 -20.24
C ARG A 192 -20.20 -4.97 -20.07
N GLY A 193 -20.24 -3.64 -20.09
CA GLY A 193 -21.46 -2.85 -20.03
C GLY A 193 -22.07 -2.72 -18.63
N ASP A 194 -23.15 -1.95 -18.56
CA ASP A 194 -23.79 -1.55 -17.31
C ASP A 194 -24.33 -2.72 -16.48
N ALA A 195 -24.77 -3.80 -17.14
CA ALA A 195 -25.28 -4.99 -16.46
C ALA A 195 -24.18 -5.69 -15.64
N ALA A 196 -22.94 -5.71 -16.12
CA ALA A 196 -21.82 -6.32 -15.41
C ALA A 196 -21.47 -5.54 -14.12
N VAL A 197 -21.52 -4.21 -14.18
CA VAL A 197 -21.32 -3.35 -13.01
C VAL A 197 -22.38 -3.62 -11.95
N ARG A 198 -23.66 -3.75 -12.35
CA ARG A 198 -24.73 -4.11 -11.40
C ARG A 198 -24.55 -5.50 -10.81
N GLY A 199 -24.18 -6.48 -11.65
CA GLY A 199 -23.96 -7.87 -11.24
C GLY A 199 -22.80 -8.06 -10.25
N LEU A 200 -21.88 -7.09 -10.15
CA LEU A 200 -20.85 -7.09 -9.11
C LEU A 200 -21.46 -7.19 -7.70
N MET A 201 -22.63 -6.58 -7.48
CA MET A 201 -23.32 -6.59 -6.19
C MET A 201 -23.89 -7.97 -5.83
N ASP A 202 -24.17 -8.82 -6.82
CA ASP A 202 -24.71 -10.16 -6.62
C ASP A 202 -23.63 -11.15 -6.16
N ALA A 203 -22.37 -10.89 -6.51
CA ALA A 203 -21.21 -11.69 -6.16
C ALA A 203 -20.48 -11.19 -4.90
N LYS A 204 -21.06 -10.23 -4.16
CA LYS A 204 -20.44 -9.70 -2.94
C LYS A 204 -20.32 -10.79 -1.87
N GLN A 205 -19.25 -10.70 -1.09
CA GLN A 205 -18.95 -11.61 0.02
C GLN A 205 -18.70 -10.83 1.31
N PRO A 206 -18.97 -11.40 2.50
CA PRO A 206 -18.71 -10.72 3.76
C PRO A 206 -17.24 -10.32 3.91
N MET A 207 -16.97 -9.10 4.38
CA MET A 207 -15.62 -8.54 4.43
C MET A 207 -14.65 -9.39 5.29
N PHE A 208 -15.10 -9.87 6.45
CA PHE A 208 -14.27 -10.73 7.31
C PHE A 208 -13.96 -12.07 6.65
N GLU A 209 -14.93 -12.67 5.95
CA GLU A 209 -14.71 -13.91 5.20
C GLU A 209 -13.67 -13.71 4.09
N PHE A 210 -13.79 -12.62 3.34
CA PHE A 210 -12.83 -12.26 2.30
C PHE A 210 -11.42 -12.04 2.86
N ALA A 211 -11.30 -11.30 3.97
CA ALA A 211 -10.02 -11.04 4.62
C ALA A 211 -9.36 -12.33 5.14
N ILE A 212 -10.16 -13.25 5.69
CA ILE A 212 -9.70 -14.59 6.08
C ILE A 212 -9.19 -15.34 4.84
N ASP A 213 -10.00 -15.47 3.78
CA ASP A 213 -9.60 -16.20 2.56
C ASP A 213 -8.31 -15.65 1.96
N ARG A 214 -8.18 -14.33 1.91
CA ARG A 214 -6.98 -13.69 1.40
C ARG A 214 -5.75 -14.04 2.23
N LYS A 215 -5.85 -14.04 3.57
CA LYS A 215 -4.74 -14.48 4.43
C LYS A 215 -4.43 -15.96 4.26
N LEU A 216 -5.45 -16.82 4.13
CA LEU A 216 -5.25 -18.25 3.94
C LEU A 216 -4.58 -18.57 2.59
N SER A 217 -4.84 -17.79 1.54
CA SER A 217 -4.29 -18.02 0.19
C SER A 217 -2.76 -18.03 0.08
N GLY A 218 -2.06 -17.47 1.07
CA GLY A 218 -0.59 -17.48 1.14
C GLY A 218 0.02 -18.74 1.77
N PHE A 219 -0.79 -19.73 2.15
CA PHE A 219 -0.34 -20.92 2.88
C PHE A 219 -0.79 -22.22 2.20
N ASP A 220 0.04 -23.26 2.31
CA ASP A 220 -0.33 -24.61 1.89
C ASP A 220 -1.11 -25.33 3.00
N LEU A 221 -2.44 -25.29 2.92
CA LEU A 221 -3.35 -25.87 3.92
C LEU A 221 -3.36 -27.41 3.92
N SER A 222 -2.69 -28.07 2.97
CA SER A 222 -2.54 -29.53 2.98
C SER A 222 -1.57 -30.00 4.08
N THR A 223 -0.61 -29.15 4.45
CA THR A 223 0.40 -29.43 5.49
C THR A 223 -0.05 -28.97 6.88
N VAL A 224 0.49 -29.60 7.93
CA VAL A 224 0.22 -29.19 9.32
C VAL A 224 0.82 -27.81 9.59
N GLU A 225 2.05 -27.58 9.14
CA GLU A 225 2.78 -26.32 9.27
C GLU A 225 2.04 -25.18 8.57
N GLY A 226 1.53 -25.41 7.37
CA GLY A 226 0.74 -24.43 6.63
C GLY A 226 -0.58 -24.11 7.32
N ARG A 227 -1.31 -25.10 7.83
CA ARG A 227 -2.53 -24.87 8.63
C ARG A 227 -2.26 -24.05 9.90
N VAL A 228 -1.21 -24.38 10.65
CA VAL A 228 -0.82 -23.64 11.87
C VAL A 228 -0.35 -22.22 11.54
N GLY A 229 0.44 -22.06 10.48
CA GLY A 229 0.88 -20.75 9.98
C GLY A 229 -0.30 -19.87 9.57
N ALA A 230 -1.24 -20.44 8.83
CA ALA A 230 -2.44 -19.77 8.37
C ALA A 230 -3.36 -19.38 9.54
N LEU A 231 -3.55 -20.27 10.53
CA LEU A 231 -4.28 -19.97 11.76
C LEU A 231 -3.67 -18.76 12.48
N ARG A 232 -2.36 -18.75 12.71
CA ARG A 232 -1.65 -17.64 13.39
C ARG A 232 -1.77 -16.31 12.62
N ALA A 233 -1.82 -16.38 11.29
CA ALA A 233 -1.96 -15.21 10.44
C ALA A 233 -3.40 -14.66 10.39
N ALA A 234 -4.41 -15.53 10.43
CA ALA A 234 -5.82 -15.16 10.33
C ALA A 234 -6.49 -14.91 11.70
N ALA A 235 -6.01 -15.51 12.79
CA ALA A 235 -6.56 -15.33 14.13
C ALA A 235 -6.64 -13.86 14.58
N PRO A 236 -5.66 -12.98 14.29
CA PRO A 236 -5.77 -11.55 14.60
C PRO A 236 -6.98 -10.87 13.95
N ILE A 237 -7.36 -11.25 12.72
CA ILE A 237 -8.52 -10.69 12.02
C ILE A 237 -9.81 -11.02 12.77
N VAL A 238 -9.95 -12.27 13.22
CA VAL A 238 -11.13 -12.71 13.99
C VAL A 238 -11.13 -12.09 15.39
N ALA A 239 -9.96 -11.91 15.99
CA ALA A 239 -9.80 -11.26 17.30
C ALA A 239 -10.22 -9.77 17.30
N GLU A 240 -10.05 -9.07 16.17
CA GLU A 240 -10.48 -7.67 15.99
C GLU A 240 -12.02 -7.52 15.94
N ILE A 241 -12.77 -8.61 15.72
CA ILE A 241 -14.25 -8.59 15.73
C ILE A 241 -14.74 -8.33 17.15
N ARG A 242 -15.23 -7.13 17.44
CA ARG A 242 -15.73 -6.75 18.77
C ARG A 242 -17.10 -7.33 19.10
N ASP A 243 -17.92 -7.59 18.09
CA ASP A 243 -19.24 -8.19 18.26
C ASP A 243 -19.10 -9.63 18.80
N GLN A 244 -19.58 -9.83 20.03
CA GLN A 244 -19.50 -11.10 20.76
C GLN A 244 -20.40 -12.18 20.15
N LEU A 245 -21.40 -11.81 19.36
CA LEU A 245 -22.29 -12.75 18.67
C LEU A 245 -21.70 -13.18 17.32
N LEU A 246 -21.02 -12.27 16.61
CA LEU A 246 -20.39 -12.59 15.33
C LEU A 246 -19.09 -13.39 15.50
N ARG A 247 -18.25 -13.06 16.49
CA ARG A 247 -16.93 -13.68 16.66
C ARG A 247 -16.97 -15.22 16.71
N PRO A 248 -17.83 -15.89 17.51
CA PRO A 248 -17.91 -17.36 17.52
C PRO A 248 -18.38 -17.96 16.19
N GLY A 249 -19.10 -17.19 15.38
CA GLY A 249 -19.46 -17.57 14.00
C GLY A 249 -18.23 -17.62 13.10
N TYR A 250 -17.40 -16.58 13.14
CA TYR A 250 -16.18 -16.48 12.36
C TYR A 250 -15.06 -17.43 12.82
N GLU A 251 -14.99 -17.75 14.12
CA GLU A 251 -14.14 -18.84 14.63
C GLU A 251 -14.46 -20.17 13.96
N ARG A 252 -15.76 -20.50 13.81
CA ARG A 252 -16.23 -21.72 13.14
C ARG A 252 -15.98 -21.68 11.63
N VAL A 253 -16.08 -20.51 11.00
CA VAL A 253 -15.70 -20.34 9.58
C VAL A 253 -14.22 -20.63 9.39
N LEU A 254 -13.35 -20.02 10.23
CA LEU A 254 -11.90 -20.22 10.18
C LEU A 254 -11.52 -21.69 10.43
N ALA A 255 -12.09 -22.32 11.46
CA ALA A 255 -11.87 -23.74 11.76
C ALA A 255 -12.24 -24.65 10.58
N ARG A 256 -13.38 -24.40 9.95
CA ARG A 256 -13.84 -25.16 8.77
C ARG A 256 -12.91 -25.02 7.58
N ARG A 257 -12.44 -23.80 7.29
CA ARG A 257 -11.52 -23.53 6.17
C ARG A 257 -10.15 -24.16 6.39
N LEU A 258 -9.69 -24.21 7.63
CA LEU A 258 -8.43 -24.85 8.01
C LEU A 258 -8.54 -26.36 8.19
N GLY A 259 -9.74 -26.92 8.37
CA GLY A 259 -9.92 -28.32 8.76
C GLY A 259 -9.34 -28.62 10.16
N MET A 260 -9.39 -27.65 11.07
CA MET A 260 -8.89 -27.74 12.44
C MET A 260 -10.02 -27.83 13.46
N ASP A 261 -9.70 -28.27 14.66
CA ASP A 261 -10.67 -28.31 15.75
C ASP A 261 -11.09 -26.88 16.16
N PRO A 262 -12.41 -26.59 16.29
CA PRO A 262 -12.89 -25.26 16.66
C PRO A 262 -12.37 -24.74 18.01
N THR A 263 -12.04 -25.62 18.95
CA THR A 263 -11.51 -25.23 20.27
C THR A 263 -10.06 -24.78 20.19
N GLU A 264 -9.25 -25.40 19.32
CA GLU A 264 -7.88 -24.96 19.03
C GLU A 264 -7.88 -23.57 18.39
N VAL A 265 -8.76 -23.36 17.39
CA VAL A 265 -8.91 -22.06 16.71
C VAL A 265 -9.35 -20.99 17.68
N ARG A 266 -10.36 -21.26 18.52
CA ARG A 266 -10.82 -20.31 19.54
C ARG A 266 -9.70 -19.92 20.50
N SER A 267 -8.93 -20.89 20.99
CA SER A 267 -7.83 -20.65 21.92
C SER A 267 -6.79 -19.70 21.33
N GLU A 268 -6.48 -19.87 20.04
CA GLU A 268 -5.54 -19.01 19.33
C GLU A 268 -6.10 -17.60 19.05
N VAL A 269 -7.39 -17.48 18.75
CA VAL A 269 -8.08 -16.19 18.62
C VAL A 269 -8.10 -15.44 19.95
N GLU A 270 -8.39 -16.12 21.06
CA GLU A 270 -8.33 -15.53 22.41
C GLU A 270 -6.90 -15.12 22.81
N ARG A 271 -5.89 -15.88 22.36
CA ARG A 271 -4.48 -15.52 22.53
C ARG A 271 -4.14 -14.25 21.75
N ALA A 272 -4.62 -14.12 20.52
CA ALA A 272 -4.45 -12.92 19.70
C ALA A 272 -5.18 -11.69 20.30
N ALA A 273 -6.36 -11.89 20.90
CA ALA A 273 -7.19 -10.81 21.45
C ALA A 273 -6.64 -10.17 22.75
N ARG A 274 -5.94 -10.93 23.61
CA ARG A 274 -5.43 -10.44 24.91
C ARG A 274 -4.23 -9.48 24.83
N GLY A 275 -3.68 -9.27 23.63
CA GLY A 275 -2.69 -8.23 23.34
C GLY A 275 -1.22 -8.61 23.60
N GLY A 276 -0.40 -8.41 22.56
CA GLY A 276 1.04 -8.13 22.69
C GLY A 276 1.99 -9.26 22.28
N PRO A 277 3.21 -8.91 21.80
CA PRO A 277 4.15 -9.84 21.15
C PRO A 277 4.55 -11.01 22.03
N ALA A 278 5.03 -12.09 21.41
CA ALA A 278 5.67 -13.22 22.10
C ALA A 278 6.72 -12.75 23.13
N PRO A 279 6.84 -13.42 24.30
CA PRO A 279 7.75 -13.00 25.36
C PRO A 279 9.21 -13.37 25.03
N HIS A 280 10.07 -12.36 24.90
CA HIS A 280 11.41 -12.22 25.54
C HIS A 280 12.00 -10.86 25.12
N GLN A 281 12.00 -9.87 26.04
CA GLN A 281 13.17 -9.35 26.80
C GLN A 281 14.17 -8.55 25.93
N VAL A 282 14.56 -7.28 26.15
CA VAL A 282 14.62 -6.40 27.33
C VAL A 282 14.46 -4.95 26.86
N ARG A 283 13.59 -4.18 27.51
CA ARG A 283 13.46 -2.73 27.33
C ARG A 283 14.37 -2.05 28.36
N ARG A 284 15.31 -1.20 27.92
CA ARG A 284 16.03 -0.26 28.78
C ARG A 284 15.49 1.14 28.45
N GLU A 285 14.92 1.80 29.45
CA GLU A 285 14.31 3.13 29.36
C GLU A 285 15.35 4.25 29.24
N ALA A 286 15.05 5.27 28.42
CA ALA A 286 15.40 6.68 28.61
C ALA A 286 14.52 7.56 27.66
N PRO A 287 14.41 8.89 27.85
CA PRO A 287 13.17 9.56 28.28
C PRO A 287 12.43 10.32 27.17
N GLN A 288 11.14 10.61 27.43
CA GLN A 288 10.28 11.42 26.58
C GLN A 288 10.67 12.91 26.60
N ILE A 289 10.70 13.53 25.42
CA ILE A 289 10.67 14.99 25.24
C ILE A 289 9.40 15.31 24.43
N ASP A 290 8.56 16.17 24.99
CA ASP A 290 7.38 16.75 24.35
C ASP A 290 7.73 17.60 23.13
N SER A 291 6.99 17.48 22.02
CA SER A 291 6.65 18.61 21.13
C SER A 291 5.60 18.26 20.05
N VAL A 292 4.41 18.84 20.23
CA VAL A 292 3.60 19.68 19.30
C VAL A 292 3.74 19.54 17.75
N THR A 293 2.57 19.36 17.10
CA THR A 293 2.11 19.70 15.71
C THR A 293 2.53 18.87 14.48
N GLY A 294 1.56 18.13 13.90
CA GLY A 294 0.83 18.53 12.66
C GLY A 294 1.39 18.20 11.26
N ALA A 295 1.14 16.98 10.75
CA ALA A 295 0.89 16.64 9.32
C ALA A 295 0.37 15.19 9.21
N PRO A 296 -0.47 14.80 8.22
CA PRO A 296 -0.92 13.41 8.09
C PRO A 296 0.23 12.55 7.55
N LEU A 297 0.86 11.79 8.45
CA LEU A 297 1.92 10.84 8.16
C LEU A 297 1.36 9.72 7.26
N VAL A 298 1.87 9.59 6.04
CA VAL A 298 1.93 8.26 5.42
C VAL A 298 2.68 7.39 6.43
N ALA A 299 2.07 6.31 6.89
CA ALA A 299 2.69 5.48 7.93
C ALA A 299 4.13 5.16 7.51
N PRO A 300 5.15 5.54 8.31
CA PRO A 300 6.53 5.35 7.92
C PRO A 300 6.75 3.86 7.68
N VAL A 301 7.35 3.51 6.55
CA VAL A 301 7.78 2.14 6.31
C VAL A 301 9.02 1.92 7.16
N THR A 302 8.98 0.91 8.02
CA THR A 302 10.00 0.59 9.01
C THR A 302 10.47 -0.85 8.84
N LEU A 303 11.55 -1.24 9.51
CA LEU A 303 12.02 -2.64 9.54
C LEU A 303 10.92 -3.60 10.01
N ALA A 304 10.05 -3.15 10.91
CA ALA A 304 8.93 -3.94 11.41
C ALA A 304 7.86 -4.24 10.34
N THR A 305 7.80 -3.42 9.28
CA THR A 305 6.84 -3.57 8.17
C THR A 305 7.38 -4.39 7.00
N LEU A 306 8.68 -4.73 7.00
CA LEU A 306 9.26 -5.57 5.95
C LEU A 306 8.69 -7.00 5.99
N PRO A 307 8.44 -7.63 4.82
CA PRO A 307 8.02 -9.03 4.76
C PRO A 307 9.07 -9.94 5.41
N ARG A 308 8.62 -11.00 6.09
CA ARG A 308 9.51 -11.97 6.73
C ARG A 308 9.81 -13.11 5.76
N SER A 309 10.82 -12.93 4.92
CA SER A 309 11.33 -13.99 4.04
C SER A 309 12.87 -14.01 4.05
N PRO A 310 13.50 -15.16 3.72
CA PRO A 310 14.96 -15.25 3.62
C PRO A 310 15.55 -14.26 2.61
N ASP A 311 14.87 -14.06 1.47
CA ASP A 311 15.30 -13.12 0.43
C ASP A 311 15.28 -11.66 0.92
N VAL A 312 14.21 -11.27 1.64
CA VAL A 312 14.10 -9.93 2.22
C VAL A 312 15.14 -9.73 3.33
N ALA A 313 15.45 -10.77 4.10
CA ALA A 313 16.49 -10.72 5.12
C ALA A 313 17.87 -10.47 4.49
N VAL A 314 18.22 -11.17 3.40
CA VAL A 314 19.49 -10.96 2.68
C VAL A 314 19.57 -9.54 2.11
N GLU A 315 18.52 -9.05 1.45
CA GLU A 315 18.47 -7.67 0.91
C GLU A 315 18.58 -6.62 2.02
N ARG A 316 17.86 -6.81 3.13
CA ARG A 316 17.88 -5.94 4.31
C ARG A 316 19.26 -5.89 4.94
N ASP A 317 19.86 -7.05 5.21
CA ASP A 317 21.15 -7.15 5.88
C ASP A 317 22.27 -6.61 4.97
N ALA A 318 22.18 -6.82 3.66
CA ALA A 318 23.12 -6.23 2.70
C ALA A 318 23.06 -4.70 2.71
N LEU A 319 21.86 -4.09 2.74
CA LEU A 319 21.72 -2.63 2.80
C LEU A 319 22.12 -2.05 4.16
N MET A 320 21.79 -2.74 5.25
CA MET A 320 22.26 -2.41 6.61
C MET A 320 23.79 -2.37 6.66
N GLY A 321 24.42 -3.43 6.14
CA GLY A 321 25.87 -3.54 6.04
C GLY A 321 26.48 -2.49 5.11
N ALA A 322 25.89 -2.23 3.96
CA ALA A 322 26.37 -1.22 3.02
C ALA A 322 26.32 0.19 3.63
N LEU A 323 25.24 0.55 4.33
CA LEU A 323 25.10 1.86 4.98
C LEU A 323 26.10 2.06 6.13
N GLN A 324 26.38 1.01 6.90
CA GLN A 324 27.25 1.10 8.09
C GLN A 324 28.74 0.88 7.78
N TYR A 325 29.06 -0.09 6.92
CA TYR A 325 30.42 -0.56 6.66
C TYR A 325 30.84 -0.45 5.17
N GLY A 326 29.97 0.06 4.30
CA GLY A 326 30.23 0.08 2.85
C GLY A 326 31.45 0.89 2.43
N HIS A 327 31.95 1.79 3.29
CA HIS A 327 33.20 2.53 3.08
C HIS A 327 34.46 1.66 3.21
N GLN A 328 34.37 0.48 3.83
CA GLN A 328 35.48 -0.47 4.03
C GLN A 328 35.37 -1.73 3.15
N VAL A 329 34.28 -1.86 2.40
CA VAL A 329 34.06 -2.95 1.46
C VAL A 329 34.53 -2.53 0.07
N ASP A 330 34.96 -3.49 -0.74
CA ASP A 330 35.29 -3.25 -2.15
C ASP A 330 34.12 -2.57 -2.90
N GLN A 331 34.39 -1.41 -3.50
CA GLN A 331 33.35 -0.61 -4.15
C GLN A 331 32.85 -1.23 -5.45
N ALA A 332 33.69 -1.99 -6.16
CA ALA A 332 33.27 -2.67 -7.38
C ALA A 332 32.28 -3.80 -7.05
N LEU A 333 32.54 -4.55 -5.98
CA LEU A 333 31.63 -5.56 -5.46
C LEU A 333 30.29 -4.97 -5.03
N LEU A 334 30.28 -3.87 -4.26
CA LEU A 334 29.03 -3.22 -3.84
C LEU A 334 28.24 -2.63 -5.01
N ASN A 335 28.92 -1.97 -5.95
CA ASN A 335 28.26 -1.43 -7.14
C ASN A 335 27.63 -2.56 -7.98
N ARG A 336 28.34 -3.68 -8.15
CA ARG A 336 27.80 -4.85 -8.84
C ARG A 336 26.61 -5.45 -8.09
N ALA A 337 26.71 -5.62 -6.77
CA ALA A 337 25.63 -6.17 -5.94
C ALA A 337 24.36 -5.31 -5.94
N LEU A 338 24.50 -3.99 -6.06
CA LEU A 338 23.39 -3.03 -6.03
C LEU A 338 22.91 -2.63 -7.43
N GLU A 339 23.45 -3.20 -8.51
CA GLU A 339 23.09 -2.83 -9.88
C GLU A 339 21.64 -3.22 -10.23
N ALA A 340 21.22 -4.43 -9.86
CA ALA A 340 19.89 -4.94 -10.14
C ALA A 340 18.84 -4.48 -9.10
N PRO A 341 17.58 -4.28 -9.51
CA PRO A 341 16.51 -3.90 -8.61
C PRO A 341 16.21 -5.01 -7.59
N PHE A 342 15.87 -4.60 -6.37
CA PHE A 342 15.45 -5.52 -5.31
C PHE A 342 13.96 -5.86 -5.45
N ARG A 343 13.56 -7.05 -4.98
CA ARG A 343 12.17 -7.51 -5.11
C ARG A 343 11.22 -6.73 -4.21
N THR A 344 11.73 -6.21 -3.10
CA THR A 344 10.96 -5.47 -2.10
C THR A 344 11.00 -3.98 -2.41
N PRO A 345 9.88 -3.32 -2.77
CA PRO A 345 9.89 -1.90 -3.18
C PRO A 345 10.50 -0.95 -2.13
N ALA A 346 10.34 -1.30 -0.84
CA ALA A 346 10.90 -0.53 0.26
C ALA A 346 12.42 -0.61 0.34
N LEU A 347 12.99 -1.81 0.19
CA LEU A 347 14.44 -2.01 0.19
C LEU A 347 15.05 -1.53 -1.14
N ASP A 348 14.32 -1.66 -2.24
CA ASP A 348 14.77 -1.15 -3.55
C ASP A 348 14.91 0.37 -3.55
N ALA A 349 13.98 1.09 -2.91
CA ALA A 349 14.08 2.54 -2.73
C ALA A 349 15.33 2.96 -1.91
N VAL A 350 15.75 2.14 -0.94
CA VAL A 350 16.98 2.36 -0.19
C VAL A 350 18.20 1.98 -1.04
N ARG A 351 18.14 0.87 -1.78
CA ARG A 351 19.17 0.43 -2.74
C ARG A 351 19.45 1.51 -3.77
N GLU A 352 18.42 2.12 -4.38
CA GLU A 352 18.57 3.22 -5.34
C GLU A 352 19.42 4.36 -4.78
N ALA A 353 19.12 4.81 -3.57
CA ALA A 353 19.85 5.91 -2.94
C ALA A 353 21.28 5.52 -2.56
N VAL A 354 21.50 4.28 -2.08
CA VAL A 354 22.84 3.76 -1.79
C VAL A 354 23.65 3.55 -3.06
N ALA A 355 23.03 3.09 -4.16
CA ALA A 355 23.65 2.85 -5.45
C ALA A 355 24.05 4.16 -6.15
N ALA A 356 23.23 5.22 -5.99
CA ALA A 356 23.48 6.54 -6.56
C ALA A 356 24.61 7.32 -5.87
N ALA A 357 25.12 6.85 -4.72
CA ALA A 357 26.25 7.46 -4.03
C ALA A 357 27.54 7.33 -4.87
N PRO A 358 28.13 8.42 -5.37
CA PRO A 358 29.27 8.38 -6.29
C PRO A 358 30.55 7.89 -5.62
N ASP A 359 30.68 8.10 -4.31
CA ASP A 359 31.81 7.65 -3.50
C ASP A 359 31.35 7.42 -2.06
N ARG A 360 31.38 6.17 -1.60
CA ARG A 360 30.98 5.76 -0.25
C ARG A 360 32.11 5.89 0.77
N SER A 361 33.30 6.35 0.38
CA SER A 361 34.38 6.67 1.31
C SER A 361 34.31 8.14 1.79
N ARG A 362 33.55 8.98 1.10
CA ARG A 362 33.42 10.41 1.39
C ARG A 362 32.68 10.66 2.70
N ALA A 363 33.22 11.53 3.55
CA ALA A 363 32.53 11.96 4.77
C ALA A 363 31.12 12.52 4.46
N GLY A 364 30.10 12.03 5.15
CA GLY A 364 28.70 12.45 4.98
C GLY A 364 27.90 11.71 3.90
N TRP A 365 28.52 10.79 3.13
CA TRP A 365 27.82 10.04 2.08
C TRP A 365 26.59 9.28 2.59
N VAL A 366 26.66 8.71 3.80
CA VAL A 366 25.55 7.97 4.41
C VAL A 366 24.36 8.89 4.64
N THR A 367 24.60 10.10 5.14
CA THR A 367 23.56 11.09 5.38
C THR A 367 22.96 11.58 4.07
N GLU A 368 23.78 11.79 3.04
CA GLU A 368 23.31 12.11 1.68
C GLU A 368 22.44 10.97 1.11
N ALA A 369 22.89 9.71 1.25
CA ALA A 369 22.16 8.52 0.81
C ALA A 369 20.81 8.38 1.53
N VAL A 370 20.78 8.43 2.87
CA VAL A 370 19.53 8.34 3.65
C VAL A 370 18.57 9.47 3.31
N ASN A 371 19.05 10.71 3.16
CA ASN A 371 18.20 11.85 2.80
C ASN A 371 17.66 11.76 1.36
N GLY A 372 18.43 11.14 0.46
CA GLY A 372 18.06 10.86 -0.93
C GLY A 372 16.97 9.78 -1.07
N VAL A 373 16.69 9.00 -0.03
CA VAL A 373 15.61 8.01 -0.05
C VAL A 373 14.26 8.71 -0.10
N ARG A 374 13.43 8.31 -1.08
CA ARG A 374 12.08 8.85 -1.27
C ARG A 374 11.13 8.42 -0.15
N GLU A 375 10.23 9.32 0.25
CA GLU A 375 9.13 8.97 1.17
C GLU A 375 8.18 7.93 0.54
N PRO A 376 7.60 7.00 1.31
CA PRO A 376 7.64 6.88 2.78
C PRO A 376 8.80 6.00 3.32
N TYR A 377 9.85 5.74 2.54
CA TYR A 377 10.91 4.76 2.88
C TYR A 377 12.12 5.38 3.60
N ARG A 378 12.14 6.70 3.80
CA ARG A 378 13.26 7.38 4.44
C ARG A 378 13.48 6.88 5.88
N SER A 379 12.39 6.65 6.62
CA SER A 379 12.45 6.07 7.97
C SER A 379 13.09 4.68 7.98
N LEU A 380 12.81 3.84 6.99
CA LEU A 380 13.45 2.52 6.84
C LEU A 380 14.96 2.64 6.64
N ALA A 381 15.43 3.59 5.83
CA ALA A 381 16.87 3.81 5.63
C ALA A 381 17.56 4.27 6.92
N GLY A 382 16.90 5.15 7.68
CA GLY A 382 17.36 5.55 9.01
C GLY A 382 17.44 4.38 9.99
N GLU A 383 16.43 3.50 10.00
CA GLU A 383 16.44 2.30 10.83
C GLU A 383 17.51 1.29 10.41
N LEU A 384 17.73 1.08 9.12
CA LEU A 384 18.82 0.24 8.60
C LEU A 384 20.19 0.79 9.02
N LEU A 385 20.38 2.10 9.02
CA LEU A 385 21.63 2.71 9.48
C LEU A 385 21.84 2.54 11.00
N MET A 386 20.77 2.66 11.79
CA MET A 386 20.86 2.68 13.26
C MET A 386 20.75 1.29 13.91
N THR A 387 20.23 0.29 13.18
CA THR A 387 20.08 -1.07 13.71
C THR A 387 21.43 -1.73 13.86
N PRO A 388 21.78 -2.32 15.02
CA PRO A 388 23.06 -2.99 15.20
C PRO A 388 23.25 -4.10 14.16
N PHE A 389 24.32 -4.03 13.39
CA PHE A 389 24.70 -5.11 12.50
C PHE A 389 25.08 -6.35 13.33
N PRO A 390 24.64 -7.56 12.95
CA PRO A 390 24.73 -8.76 13.80
C PRO A 390 26.14 -9.38 13.87
N GLU A 391 27.17 -8.56 14.03
CA GLU A 391 28.56 -8.99 14.16
C GLU A 391 29.24 -8.36 15.38
N ARG A 392 30.17 -9.09 15.99
CA ARG A 392 30.81 -8.68 17.24
C ARG A 392 32.03 -7.77 17.05
N THR A 393 32.60 -7.76 15.85
CA THR A 393 33.76 -6.95 15.49
C THR A 393 33.58 -6.33 14.12
N GLU A 394 34.21 -5.18 13.91
CA GLU A 394 34.17 -4.45 12.64
C GLU A 394 34.75 -5.27 11.48
N GLU A 395 35.86 -5.97 11.69
CA GLU A 395 36.45 -6.87 10.69
C GLU A 395 35.48 -7.96 10.23
N ARG A 396 34.71 -8.55 11.16
CA ARG A 396 33.68 -9.54 10.82
C ARG A 396 32.49 -8.90 10.15
N ALA A 397 32.09 -7.70 10.57
CA ALA A 397 31.03 -6.95 9.89
C ALA A 397 31.38 -6.73 8.42
N VAL A 398 32.56 -6.19 8.12
CA VAL A 398 33.05 -5.96 6.74
C VAL A 398 33.08 -7.26 5.93
N ALA A 399 33.59 -8.36 6.52
CA ALA A 399 33.60 -9.66 5.86
C ALA A 399 32.18 -10.18 5.55
N THR A 400 31.25 -10.04 6.49
CA THR A 400 29.84 -10.44 6.33
C THR A 400 29.12 -9.55 5.30
N VAL A 401 29.39 -8.24 5.24
CA VAL A 401 28.84 -7.37 4.19
C VAL A 401 29.35 -7.80 2.81
N ALA A 402 30.64 -8.12 2.70
CA ALA A 402 31.21 -8.61 1.44
C ALA A 402 30.58 -9.96 1.01
N ASP A 403 30.30 -10.85 1.97
CA ASP A 403 29.62 -12.12 1.69
C ASP A 403 28.17 -11.92 1.22
N LEU A 404 27.42 -11.02 1.89
CA LEU A 404 26.07 -10.66 1.47
C LEU A 404 26.05 -10.03 0.07
N ALA A 405 27.02 -9.17 -0.25
CA ALA A 405 27.18 -8.60 -1.58
C ALA A 405 27.45 -9.68 -2.64
N ARG A 406 28.36 -10.64 -2.36
CA ARG A 406 28.60 -11.78 -3.26
C ARG A 406 27.36 -12.63 -3.48
N ARG A 407 26.59 -12.93 -2.43
CA ARG A 407 25.32 -13.67 -2.53
C ARG A 407 24.31 -12.95 -3.43
N LEU A 408 24.21 -11.62 -3.33
CA LEU A 408 23.35 -10.83 -4.21
C LEU A 408 23.80 -10.91 -5.68
N VAL A 409 25.10 -10.81 -5.94
CA VAL A 409 25.66 -10.95 -7.29
C VAL A 409 25.39 -12.35 -7.86
N LEU A 410 25.64 -13.41 -7.10
CA LEU A 410 25.38 -14.79 -7.52
C LEU A 410 23.89 -15.01 -7.85
N ARG A 411 22.97 -14.42 -7.05
CA ARG A 411 21.53 -14.48 -7.30
C ARG A 411 21.14 -13.77 -8.59
N GLN A 412 21.75 -12.62 -8.89
CA GLN A 412 21.52 -11.87 -10.13
C GLN A 412 22.02 -12.65 -11.35
N LEU A 413 23.23 -13.22 -11.27
CA LEU A 413 23.81 -14.04 -12.33
C LEU A 413 22.96 -15.28 -12.62
N GLU A 414 22.42 -15.92 -11.59
CA GLU A 414 21.51 -17.05 -11.78
C GLU A 414 20.21 -16.63 -12.47
N HIS A 415 19.65 -15.46 -12.12
CA HIS A 415 18.47 -14.94 -12.80
C HIS A 415 18.73 -14.62 -14.28
N GLU A 416 19.82 -13.91 -14.59
CA GLU A 416 20.22 -13.56 -15.96
C GLU A 416 20.50 -14.84 -16.78
N LYS A 417 21.10 -15.86 -16.16
CA LYS A 417 21.31 -17.17 -16.78
C LYS A 417 19.99 -17.84 -17.17
N GLN A 418 18.98 -17.85 -16.30
CA GLN A 418 17.67 -18.46 -16.60
C GLN A 418 16.96 -17.71 -17.74
N GLU A 419 17.03 -16.38 -17.77
CA GLU A 419 16.47 -15.57 -18.85
C GLU A 419 17.14 -15.87 -20.21
N LEU A 420 18.47 -15.96 -20.22
CA LEU A 420 19.23 -16.27 -21.42
C LEU A 420 18.99 -17.71 -21.89
N LEU A 421 18.89 -18.69 -20.99
CA LEU A 421 18.52 -20.07 -21.36
C LEU A 421 17.14 -20.11 -22.03
N GLY A 422 16.17 -19.37 -21.49
CA GLY A 422 14.84 -19.23 -22.10
C GLY A 422 14.87 -18.48 -23.45
N ALA A 423 15.79 -17.53 -23.63
CA ALA A 423 15.97 -16.82 -24.91
C ALA A 423 16.65 -17.69 -25.97
N VAL A 424 17.65 -18.48 -25.60
CA VAL A 424 18.37 -19.41 -26.49
C VAL A 424 17.42 -20.47 -27.07
N GLN A 425 16.44 -20.93 -26.30
CA GLN A 425 15.42 -21.89 -26.80
C GLN A 425 14.48 -21.31 -27.86
N ARG A 426 14.37 -19.97 -27.96
CA ARG A 426 13.44 -19.27 -28.85
C ARG A 426 14.09 -18.81 -30.16
N VAL A 427 15.39 -19.01 -30.33
CA VAL A 427 16.17 -18.48 -31.46
C VAL A 427 16.95 -19.62 -32.14
N PRO A 428 16.97 -19.72 -33.49
CA PRO A 428 17.77 -20.72 -34.19
C PRO A 428 19.25 -20.64 -33.82
N ALA A 429 19.86 -21.78 -33.52
CA ALA A 429 21.23 -21.85 -32.98
C ALA A 429 22.26 -21.19 -33.92
N ASP A 430 22.08 -21.34 -35.22
CA ASP A 430 22.92 -20.86 -36.32
C ASP A 430 22.73 -19.37 -36.67
N SER A 431 21.79 -18.68 -36.04
CA SER A 431 21.62 -17.23 -36.19
C SER A 431 22.68 -16.42 -35.44
N ASP A 432 22.93 -15.18 -35.87
CA ASP A 432 23.79 -14.23 -35.14
C ASP A 432 23.29 -13.97 -33.71
N GLY A 433 21.96 -13.92 -33.52
CA GLY A 433 21.35 -13.80 -32.19
C GLY A 433 21.61 -15.03 -31.31
N GLY A 434 21.51 -16.24 -31.87
CA GLY A 434 21.80 -17.49 -31.15
C GLY A 434 23.28 -17.66 -30.78
N ARG A 435 24.22 -17.10 -31.57
CA ARG A 435 25.65 -17.04 -31.24
C ARG A 435 25.92 -16.04 -30.12
N ALA A 436 25.35 -14.84 -30.18
CA ALA A 436 25.52 -13.79 -29.17
C ALA A 436 25.01 -14.23 -27.79
N LEU A 437 23.83 -14.85 -27.73
CA LEU A 437 23.25 -15.34 -26.47
C LEU A 437 24.10 -16.45 -25.82
N ARG A 438 24.72 -17.34 -26.60
CA ARG A 438 25.61 -18.39 -26.09
C ARG A 438 26.95 -17.86 -25.60
N MET A 439 27.49 -16.81 -26.23
CA MET A 439 28.67 -16.11 -25.71
C MET A 439 28.36 -15.46 -24.37
N ARG A 440 27.24 -14.73 -24.25
CA ARG A 440 26.81 -14.12 -22.99
C ARG A 440 26.59 -15.16 -21.88
N LEU A 441 26.01 -16.32 -22.20
CA LEU A 441 25.83 -17.41 -21.25
C LEU A 441 27.18 -17.93 -20.70
N ARG A 442 28.18 -18.06 -21.56
CA ARG A 442 29.56 -18.44 -21.17
C ARG A 442 30.20 -17.38 -20.27
N ASP A 443 29.98 -16.10 -20.57
CA ASP A 443 30.52 -15.00 -19.77
C ASP A 443 29.92 -14.99 -18.36
N ILE A 444 28.61 -15.21 -18.24
CA ILE A 444 27.92 -15.33 -16.94
C ILE A 444 28.42 -16.54 -16.14
N ASP A 445 28.61 -17.69 -16.79
CA ASP A 445 29.13 -18.88 -16.09
C ASP A 445 30.55 -18.65 -15.57
N ALA A 446 31.39 -17.94 -16.32
CA ALA A 446 32.73 -17.55 -15.88
C ALA A 446 32.71 -16.47 -14.77
N GLU A 447 31.76 -15.54 -14.80
CA GLU A 447 31.54 -14.57 -13.71
C GLU A 447 31.05 -15.26 -12.43
N ARG A 448 30.12 -16.22 -12.56
CA ARG A 448 29.58 -16.99 -11.43
C ARG A 448 30.66 -17.84 -10.75
N GLN A 449 31.55 -18.48 -11.52
CA GLN A 449 32.70 -19.22 -10.96
C GLN A 449 33.62 -18.31 -10.15
N ARG A 450 33.96 -17.12 -10.68
CA ARG A 450 34.81 -16.14 -9.97
C ARG A 450 34.25 -15.75 -8.60
N PHE A 451 32.93 -15.50 -8.52
CA PHE A 451 32.27 -15.12 -7.26
C PHE A 451 31.95 -16.30 -6.33
N ALA A 452 31.96 -17.54 -6.83
CA ALA A 452 31.79 -18.74 -6.00
C ALA A 452 33.10 -19.22 -5.36
N GLU A 453 34.25 -18.87 -5.96
CA GLU A 453 35.59 -19.24 -5.50
C GLU A 453 36.29 -18.16 -4.64
N SER A 454 35.70 -16.96 -4.55
CA SER A 454 36.16 -15.80 -3.77
C SER A 454 35.35 -15.59 -2.51
#